data_AF-A0A2P7NSH9-F1
#
_entry.id   AF-A0A2P7NSH9-F1
#
_cell.length_a   1.000
_cell.length_b   1.000
_cell.length_c   1.000
_cell.angle_alpha   90.00
_cell.angle_beta   90.00
_cell.angle_gamma   90.00
#
_symmetry.space_group_name_H-M   'P 1'
#
loop_
_entity.id
_entity.type
_entity.pdbx_description
1 polymer ?
#
loop_
_entity_poly.entity_id
_entity_poly.type
_entity_poly.pdbx_seq_one_letter_code
_entity_poly.pdbx_strand_id
1 'polypeptide(L)'
;MSVISLALFTTTAQSNPPILVDRETGKYLGTLSNNHYDSDSVSNPYGQYGSKYSPDSISNPYGQYGSKYSPDSPNNPYATNPPVIISPDNSLYDPR
;
A
#
# COMPACT_ATOMS: atom_id res chain seq x y z
N MET A 1 -7.80 42.09 36.54
CA MET A 1 -8.00 42.04 35.08
C MET A 1 -7.54 40.65 34.63
N SER A 2 -8.44 39.81 34.12
CA SER A 2 -8.11 38.43 33.75
C SER A 2 -7.92 38.37 32.23
N VAL A 3 -6.72 38.01 31.77
CA VAL A 3 -6.46 37.72 30.36
C VAL A 3 -6.76 36.23 30.14
N ILE A 4 -7.74 35.93 29.28
CA ILE A 4 -8.00 34.56 28.84
C ILE A 4 -7.12 34.31 27.62
N SER A 5 -6.12 33.45 27.77
CA SER A 5 -5.30 32.97 26.64
C SER A 5 -6.06 31.87 25.91
N LEU A 6 -6.45 32.13 24.65
CA LEU A 6 -7.02 31.14 23.76
C LEU A 6 -5.88 30.37 23.05
N ALA A 7 -5.65 29.13 23.47
CA ALA A 7 -4.74 28.22 22.76
C ALA A 7 -5.50 27.49 21.65
N LEU A 8 -5.13 27.76 20.40
CA LEU A 8 -5.63 27.02 19.23
C LEU A 8 -4.76 25.76 19.05
N PHE A 9 -5.33 24.59 19.33
CA PHE A 9 -4.69 23.31 19.01
C PHE A 9 -5.05 22.93 17.57
N THR A 10 -4.08 22.98 16.66
CA THR A 10 -4.25 22.44 15.31
C THR A 10 -4.11 20.92 15.38
N THR A 11 -5.22 20.18 15.25
CA THR A 11 -5.15 18.73 15.10
C THR A 11 -4.68 18.41 13.68
N THR A 12 -3.46 17.92 13.53
CA THR A 12 -3.07 17.27 12.27
C THR A 12 -3.82 15.95 12.19
N ALA A 13 -4.78 15.84 11.27
CA ALA A 13 -5.39 14.55 10.96
C ALA A 13 -4.32 13.67 10.30
N GLN A 14 -3.77 12.70 11.04
CA GLN A 14 -2.85 11.71 10.50
C GLN A 14 -3.69 10.61 9.84
N SER A 15 -3.86 10.67 8.52
CA SER A 15 -4.41 9.55 7.77
C SER A 15 -3.35 8.46 7.67
N ASN A 16 -3.69 7.21 8.01
CA ASN A 16 -2.83 6.09 7.63
C ASN A 16 -2.64 6.07 6.11
N PRO A 17 -1.56 5.49 5.59
CA PRO A 17 -1.45 5.24 4.15
C PRO A 17 -2.41 4.13 3.70
N PRO A 18 -2.89 4.14 2.43
CA PRO A 18 -3.63 3.01 1.86
C PRO A 18 -2.79 1.73 1.80
N ILE A 19 -3.45 0.58 1.77
CA ILE A 19 -2.80 -0.73 1.70
C ILE A 19 -3.19 -1.50 0.43
N LEU A 20 -2.32 -2.40 -0.01
CA LEU A 20 -2.60 -3.37 -1.07
C LEU A 20 -3.01 -4.70 -0.48
N VAL A 21 -4.05 -5.29 -1.05
CA VAL A 21 -4.58 -6.59 -0.63
C VAL A 21 -4.93 -7.43 -1.84
N ASP A 22 -4.62 -8.73 -1.78
CA ASP A 22 -5.10 -9.72 -2.73
C ASP A 22 -6.63 -9.85 -2.60
N ARG A 23 -7.36 -9.62 -3.69
CA ARG A 23 -8.83 -9.55 -3.68
C ARG A 23 -9.49 -10.87 -3.28
N GLU A 24 -8.92 -11.99 -3.70
CA GLU A 24 -9.52 -13.31 -3.50
C GLU A 24 -9.14 -13.89 -2.14
N THR A 25 -7.87 -13.77 -1.77
CA THR A 25 -7.34 -14.40 -0.54
C THR A 25 -7.37 -13.46 0.66
N GLY A 26 -7.49 -12.15 0.46
CA GLY A 26 -7.37 -11.16 1.51
C GLY A 26 -5.93 -10.97 2.02
N LYS A 27 -4.93 -11.53 1.33
CA LYS A 27 -3.53 -11.43 1.73
C LYS A 27 -3.06 -9.98 1.67
N TYR A 28 -2.43 -9.51 2.76
CA TYR A 28 -1.77 -8.21 2.81
C TYR A 28 -0.51 -8.18 1.94
N LEU A 29 -0.39 -7.15 1.10
CA LEU A 29 0.69 -6.97 0.12
C LEU A 29 1.47 -5.66 0.32
N GLY A 30 1.36 -5.08 1.52
CA GLY A 30 2.10 -3.90 1.90
C GLY A 30 1.30 -2.61 1.80
N THR A 31 1.99 -1.53 2.14
CA THR A 31 1.45 -0.18 2.26
C THR A 31 1.90 0.68 1.09
N LEU A 32 0.97 1.44 0.50
CA LEU A 32 1.26 2.48 -0.49
C LEU A 32 1.88 3.71 0.19
N SER A 33 3.16 3.57 0.54
CA SER A 33 3.97 4.61 1.18
C SER A 33 5.18 4.94 0.32
N ASN A 34 5.61 6.20 0.35
CA ASN A 34 6.86 6.66 -0.27
C ASN A 34 8.07 6.53 0.68
N ASN A 35 7.86 6.05 1.91
CA ASN A 35 8.96 5.84 2.85
C ASN A 35 9.73 4.58 2.46
N HIS A 36 10.97 4.75 1.97
CA HIS A 36 11.82 3.64 1.55
C HIS A 36 12.46 2.87 2.72
N TYR A 37 12.27 3.30 3.96
CA TYR A 37 12.84 2.65 5.16
C TYR A 37 11.80 1.89 5.98
N ASP A 38 10.52 2.11 5.70
CA ASP A 38 9.42 1.41 6.35
C ASP A 38 9.37 -0.05 5.86
N SER A 39 9.24 -1.02 6.77
CA SER A 39 9.25 -2.44 6.43
C SER A 39 8.07 -2.87 5.58
N ASP A 40 6.95 -2.19 5.74
CA ASP A 40 5.68 -2.49 5.09
C ASP A 40 5.49 -1.75 3.77
N SER A 41 6.32 -0.73 3.52
CA SER A 41 6.24 0.10 2.32
C SER A 41 6.59 -0.68 1.05
N VAL A 42 5.71 -0.59 0.05
CA VAL A 42 5.98 -1.11 -1.30
C VAL A 42 7.10 -0.35 -2.01
N SER A 43 7.47 0.84 -1.51
CA SER A 43 8.60 1.60 -2.02
C SER A 43 9.94 1.17 -1.41
N ASN A 44 9.96 0.36 -0.35
CA ASN A 44 11.21 -0.10 0.27
C ASN A 44 11.85 -1.23 -0.58
N PRO A 45 12.97 -0.99 -1.29
CA PRO A 45 13.57 -1.99 -2.18
C PRO A 45 14.25 -3.15 -1.43
N TYR A 46 14.40 -3.03 -0.12
CA TYR A 46 14.95 -4.05 0.76
C TYR A 46 13.88 -4.73 1.63
N GLY A 47 12.65 -4.20 1.64
CA GLY A 47 11.53 -4.71 2.42
C GLY A 47 10.77 -5.85 1.74
N GLN A 48 9.91 -6.54 2.49
CA GLN A 48 9.15 -7.69 2.00
C GLN A 48 8.22 -7.34 0.84
N TYR A 49 7.63 -6.14 0.83
CA TYR A 49 6.59 -5.76 -0.14
C TYR A 49 7.09 -4.90 -1.30
N GLY A 50 8.30 -4.33 -1.19
CA GLY A 50 8.93 -3.52 -2.23
C GLY A 50 10.17 -4.13 -2.87
N SER A 51 10.76 -5.18 -2.29
CA SER A 51 11.98 -5.78 -2.83
C SER A 51 11.73 -6.60 -4.09
N LYS A 52 12.60 -6.47 -5.09
CA LYS A 52 12.55 -7.28 -6.31
C LYS A 52 12.85 -8.78 -6.11
N TYR A 53 13.20 -9.19 -4.91
CA TYR A 53 13.55 -10.57 -4.57
C TYR A 53 12.50 -11.28 -3.72
N SER A 54 11.56 -10.53 -3.13
CA SER A 54 10.53 -11.11 -2.27
C SER A 54 9.39 -11.71 -3.10
N PRO A 55 8.85 -12.89 -2.75
CA PRO A 55 7.69 -13.48 -3.42
C PRO A 55 6.41 -12.64 -3.25
N ASP A 56 6.32 -11.86 -2.18
CA ASP A 56 5.14 -11.06 -1.82
C ASP A 56 5.18 -9.63 -2.35
N SER A 57 6.25 -9.27 -3.07
CA SER A 57 6.48 -7.92 -3.55
C SER A 57 5.87 -7.68 -4.91
N ILE A 58 5.20 -6.54 -5.04
CA ILE A 58 4.70 -6.05 -6.33
C ILE A 58 5.82 -5.61 -7.29
N SER A 59 7.04 -5.48 -6.76
CA SER A 59 8.23 -5.08 -7.51
C SER A 59 9.09 -6.27 -7.93
N ASN A 60 8.71 -7.51 -7.59
CA ASN A 60 9.43 -8.71 -8.05
C ASN A 60 8.92 -9.14 -9.43
N PRO A 61 9.70 -8.93 -10.51
CA PRO A 61 9.26 -9.23 -11.88
C PRO A 61 9.10 -10.72 -12.17
N TYR A 62 9.57 -11.59 -11.27
CA TYR A 62 9.41 -13.05 -11.35
C TYR A 62 8.42 -13.60 -10.32
N GLY A 63 7.90 -12.75 -9.43
CA GLY A 63 6.98 -13.13 -8.36
C GLY A 63 5.51 -13.06 -8.78
N GLN A 64 4.65 -13.70 -7.98
CA GLN A 64 3.20 -13.73 -8.22
C GLN A 64 2.59 -12.32 -8.27
N TYR A 65 3.00 -11.42 -7.39
CA TYR A 65 2.41 -10.08 -7.29
C TYR A 65 3.12 -9.00 -8.11
N GLY A 66 4.26 -9.30 -8.74
CA GLY A 66 5.01 -8.30 -9.52
C GLY A 66 5.30 -8.66 -10.98
N SER A 67 5.15 -9.94 -11.35
CA SER A 67 5.38 -10.41 -12.72
C SER A 67 4.34 -9.85 -13.70
N LYS A 68 4.78 -9.40 -14.88
CA LYS A 68 3.88 -8.98 -15.98
C LYS A 68 3.05 -10.12 -16.59
N TYR A 69 3.27 -11.36 -16.16
CA TYR A 69 2.56 -12.54 -16.66
C TYR A 69 1.61 -13.16 -15.63
N SER A 70 1.65 -12.69 -14.38
CA SER A 70 0.82 -13.24 -13.33
C SER A 70 -0.59 -12.64 -13.36
N PRO A 71 -1.66 -13.44 -13.18
CA PRO A 71 -3.01 -12.91 -13.06
C PRO A 71 -3.19 -12.03 -11.81
N ASP A 72 -2.33 -12.16 -10.81
CA ASP A 72 -2.40 -11.48 -9.51
C ASP A 72 -1.54 -10.21 -9.41
N SER A 73 -0.95 -9.79 -10.53
CA SER A 73 0.02 -8.70 -10.55
C SER A 73 -0.59 -7.42 -11.11
N PRO A 74 -0.42 -6.27 -10.44
CA PRO A 74 -0.84 -4.97 -10.98
C PRO A 74 -0.01 -4.58 -12.20
N ASN A 75 1.14 -5.21 -12.45
CA ASN A 75 2.00 -4.96 -13.61
C ASN A 75 1.58 -5.78 -14.86
N ASN A 76 0.62 -6.69 -14.73
CA ASN A 76 0.07 -7.44 -15.86
C ASN A 76 -1.15 -6.70 -16.44
N PRO A 77 -1.09 -6.16 -17.67
CA PRO A 77 -2.24 -5.47 -18.28
C PRO A 77 -3.44 -6.39 -18.56
N TYR A 78 -3.25 -7.71 -18.47
CA TYR A 78 -4.30 -8.73 -18.60
C TYR A 78 -4.57 -9.45 -17.27
N ALA A 79 -4.24 -8.83 -16.13
CA ALA A 79 -4.51 -9.39 -14.81
C ALA A 79 -6.01 -9.67 -14.64
N THR A 80 -6.34 -10.89 -14.22
CA THR A 80 -7.72 -11.27 -13.90
C THR A 80 -8.04 -11.08 -12.42
N ASN A 81 -7.01 -10.98 -11.57
CA ASN A 81 -7.11 -10.77 -10.13
C ASN A 81 -6.09 -9.73 -9.63
N PRO A 82 -6.07 -8.49 -10.17
CA PRO A 82 -5.14 -7.48 -9.67
C PRO A 82 -5.41 -7.17 -8.17
N PRO A 83 -4.39 -6.79 -7.39
CA PRO A 83 -4.58 -6.35 -6.02
C PRO A 83 -5.54 -5.15 -5.94
N VAL A 84 -6.29 -5.08 -4.85
CA VAL A 84 -7.16 -3.94 -4.55
C VAL A 84 -6.47 -2.98 -3.59
N ILE A 85 -6.84 -1.70 -3.68
CA ILE A 85 -6.38 -0.67 -2.74
C ILE A 85 -7.45 -0.48 -1.68
N ILE A 86 -7.08 -0.58 -0.41
CA ILE A 86 -7.95 -0.25 0.72
C ILE A 86 -7.44 1.05 1.32
N SER A 87 -8.28 2.08 1.24
CA SER A 87 -8.01 3.38 1.84
C SER A 87 -8.18 3.33 3.37
N PRO A 88 -7.62 4.31 4.11
CA PRO A 88 -7.72 4.36 5.57
C PRO A 88 -9.14 4.51 6.11
N ASP A 89 -10.03 5.09 5.31
CA ASP A 89 -11.47 5.19 5.58
C ASP A 89 -12.23 3.90 5.22
N ASN A 90 -11.49 2.82 4.93
CA ASN A 90 -11.98 1.52 4.54
C ASN A 90 -12.76 1.52 3.21
N SER A 91 -12.63 2.57 2.40
CA SER A 91 -13.11 2.57 1.03
C SER A 91 -12.26 1.64 0.16
N LEU A 92 -12.93 0.79 -0.61
CA LEU A 92 -12.29 -0.14 -1.54
C LEU A 92 -12.22 0.52 -2.93
N TYR A 93 -10.99 0.67 -3.44
CA TYR A 93 -10.75 1.13 -4.80
C TYR A 93 -10.31 -0.06 -5.67
N ASP A 94 -11.12 -0.36 -6.68
CA ASP A 94 -10.86 -1.39 -7.70
C ASP A 94 -10.27 -0.68 -8.95
N PRO A 95 -8.97 -0.81 -9.26
CA PRO A 95 -8.29 -0.02 -10.29
C PRO A 95 -8.59 -0.45 -11.75
N ARG A 96 -9.69 -1.18 -12.00
CA ARG A 96 -10.11 -1.68 -13.34
C ARG A 96 -10.29 -0.57 -14.37
#